data_AF-A0A0J9WW45-F1
#
_entry.id   AF-A0A0J9WW45-F1
#
_cell.length_a   1.000
_cell.length_b   1.000
_cell.length_c   1.000
_cell.angle_alpha   90.00
_cell.angle_beta   90.00
_cell.angle_gamma   90.00
#
_symmetry.space_group_name_H-M   'P 1'
#
loop_
_entity.id
_entity.type
_entity.pdbx_description
1 polymer ?
#
loop_
_entity_poly.entity_id
_entity_poly.type
_entity_poly.pdbx_seq_one_letter_code
_entity_poly.pdbx_strand_id
1 'polypeptide(L)'
;MASKTSQQIIWLLVSIVVLSTLFGLILPTKLLRLLPAISSIVSLQFAYDEYAFLSCWMLRQYRVQANELLPLWFTNWGPWGTKVVFGSFTLSLASGIANAVTSWNGTGAQTVVLFYMAGTLFAAGHLLIFGPKALGLLARIRRNDANASSTASLEL
;
A
#
# COMPACT_ATOMS: atom_id res chain seq x y z
N MET A 1 -24.96 7.37 10.86
CA MET A 1 -24.19 7.60 9.61
C MET A 1 -22.75 7.20 9.85
N ALA A 2 -22.16 6.35 9.01
CA ALA A 2 -20.75 5.99 9.12
C ALA A 2 -19.85 7.21 8.80
N SER A 3 -18.70 7.33 9.48
CA SER A 3 -17.73 8.39 9.16
C SER A 3 -17.15 8.20 7.75
N LYS A 4 -16.64 9.26 7.13
CA LYS A 4 -16.00 9.20 5.80
C LYS A 4 -14.88 8.14 5.75
N THR A 5 -14.09 8.06 6.82
CA THR A 5 -13.03 7.05 6.98
C THR A 5 -13.59 5.65 7.08
N SER A 6 -14.64 5.45 7.88
CA SER A 6 -15.34 4.16 8.00
C SER A 6 -15.88 3.70 6.64
N GLN A 7 -16.45 4.63 5.87
CA GLN A 7 -16.95 4.34 4.52
C GLN A 7 -15.82 3.92 3.56
N GLN A 8 -14.66 4.59 3.61
CA GLN A 8 -13.50 4.23 2.80
C GLN A 8 -12.95 2.83 3.15
N ILE A 9 -12.89 2.48 4.43
CA ILE A 9 -12.48 1.14 4.87
C ILE A 9 -13.46 0.09 4.37
N ILE A 10 -14.76 0.34 4.47
CA ILE A 10 -15.79 -0.56 3.95
C ILE A 10 -15.61 -0.77 2.44
N TRP A 11 -15.43 0.30 1.67
CA TRP A 11 -15.19 0.20 0.22
C TRP A 11 -13.93 -0.60 -0.12
N LEU A 12 -12.85 -0.43 0.66
CA LEU A 12 -11.63 -1.21 0.48
C LEU A 12 -11.88 -2.70 0.71
N LEU A 13 -12.56 -3.07 1.81
CA LEU A 13 -12.89 -4.46 2.12
C LEU A 13 -13.79 -5.08 1.05
N VAL A 14 -14.83 -4.35 0.62
CA VAL A 14 -15.71 -4.78 -0.48
C VAL A 14 -14.90 -5.01 -1.76
N SER A 15 -13.99 -4.09 -2.09
CA SER A 15 -13.14 -4.21 -3.28
C SER A 15 -12.25 -5.46 -3.23
N ILE A 16 -11.65 -5.75 -2.06
CA ILE A 16 -10.83 -6.95 -1.87
C ILE A 16 -11.68 -8.21 -2.10
N VAL A 17 -12.86 -8.30 -1.48
CA VAL A 17 -13.75 -9.47 -1.62
C VAL A 17 -14.19 -9.66 -3.07
N VAL A 18 -14.69 -8.60 -3.71
CA VAL A 18 -15.14 -8.64 -5.11
C VAL A 18 -14.01 -9.05 -6.04
N LEU A 19 -12.82 -8.44 -5.89
CA LEU A 19 -11.66 -8.78 -6.71
C LEU A 19 -11.18 -10.21 -6.46
N SER A 20 -11.15 -10.68 -5.21
CA SER A 20 -10.80 -12.07 -4.91
C SER A 20 -11.71 -13.06 -5.63
N THR A 21 -13.01 -12.83 -5.60
CA THR A 21 -13.99 -13.66 -6.30
C THR A 21 -13.78 -13.60 -7.81
N LEU A 22 -13.66 -12.40 -8.39
CA LEU A 22 -13.45 -12.24 -9.83
C LEU A 22 -12.14 -12.88 -10.31
N PHE A 23 -11.06 -12.74 -9.55
CA PHE A 23 -9.77 -13.34 -9.87
C PHE A 23 -9.83 -14.86 -9.85
N GLY A 24 -10.49 -15.45 -8.86
CA GLY A 24 -10.65 -16.91 -8.79
C GLY A 24 -11.53 -17.50 -9.90
N LEU A 25 -12.49 -16.72 -10.41
CA LEU A 25 -13.42 -17.16 -11.45
C LEU A 25 -12.90 -16.97 -12.87
N ILE A 26 -12.20 -15.86 -13.14
CA ILE A 26 -11.92 -15.40 -14.51
C ILE A 26 -10.45 -15.57 -14.88
N LEU A 27 -9.51 -15.48 -13.93
CA LEU A 27 -8.10 -15.53 -14.27
C LEU A 27 -7.61 -16.97 -14.50
N PRO A 28 -6.83 -17.22 -15.57
CA PRO A 28 -6.13 -18.48 -15.73
C PRO A 28 -5.20 -18.75 -14.55
N THR A 29 -5.10 -20.01 -14.11
CA THR A 29 -4.34 -20.41 -12.91
C THR A 29 -2.91 -19.86 -12.89
N LYS A 30 -2.21 -19.86 -14.03
CA LYS A 30 -0.84 -19.33 -14.12
C LYS A 30 -0.79 -17.84 -13.80
N LEU A 31 -1.72 -17.06 -14.33
CA LEU A 31 -1.79 -15.62 -14.10
C LEU A 31 -2.21 -15.33 -12.66
N LEU A 32 -3.20 -16.05 -12.15
CA LEU A 32 -3.64 -15.94 -10.76
C LEU A 32 -2.46 -16.14 -9.80
N ARG A 33 -1.62 -17.17 -10.02
CA ARG A 33 -0.46 -17.47 -9.18
C ARG A 33 0.65 -16.41 -9.24
N LEU A 34 0.81 -15.74 -10.38
CA LEU A 34 1.83 -14.70 -10.58
C LEU A 34 1.39 -13.33 -10.03
N LEU A 35 0.08 -13.10 -9.96
CA LEU A 35 -0.46 -11.78 -9.62
C LEU A 35 0.03 -11.23 -8.27
N PRO A 36 0.11 -12.03 -7.17
CA PRO A 36 0.67 -11.55 -5.90
C PRO A 36 2.13 -11.12 -6.00
N ALA A 37 2.93 -11.80 -6.85
CA ALA A 37 4.33 -11.44 -7.04
C ALA A 37 4.46 -10.15 -7.83
N ILE A 38 3.67 -9.99 -8.90
CA ILE A 38 3.64 -8.76 -9.72
C ILE A 38 3.24 -7.56 -8.86
N SER A 39 2.15 -7.66 -8.09
CA SER A 39 1.69 -6.56 -7.24
C SER A 39 2.68 -6.22 -6.12
N SER A 40 3.40 -7.22 -5.60
CA SER A 40 4.48 -7.02 -4.63
C SER A 40 5.69 -6.32 -5.26
N ILE A 41 6.09 -6.68 -6.49
CA ILE A 41 7.17 -6.00 -7.21
C ILE A 41 6.81 -4.53 -7.48
N VAL A 42 5.58 -4.24 -7.92
CA VAL A 42 5.11 -2.86 -8.11
C VAL A 42 5.17 -2.08 -6.79
N SER A 43 4.75 -2.69 -5.68
CA SER A 43 4.81 -2.05 -4.36
C SER A 43 6.25 -1.77 -3.93
N LEU A 44 7.15 -2.73 -4.15
CA LEU A 44 8.56 -2.61 -3.79
C LEU A 44 9.27 -1.55 -4.64
N GLN A 45 9.04 -1.56 -5.96
CA GLN A 45 9.59 -0.57 -6.88
C GLN A 45 9.14 0.83 -6.48
N PHE A 46 7.84 1.00 -6.24
CA PHE A 46 7.29 2.29 -5.80
C PHE A 46 7.92 2.74 -4.47
N ALA A 47 8.07 1.84 -3.49
CA ALA A 47 8.73 2.19 -2.23
C ALA A 47 10.20 2.60 -2.42
N TYR A 48 10.92 1.94 -3.33
CA TYR A 48 12.30 2.28 -3.65
C TYR A 48 12.41 3.63 -4.35
N ASP A 49 11.54 3.90 -5.32
CA ASP A 49 11.49 5.17 -6.05
C ASP A 49 11.18 6.33 -5.09
N GLU A 50 10.21 6.14 -4.19
CA GLU A 50 9.87 7.12 -3.16
C GLU A 50 11.01 7.33 -2.18
N TYR A 51 11.70 6.26 -1.76
CA TYR A 51 12.87 6.39 -0.90
C TYR A 51 13.97 7.21 -1.58
N ALA A 52 14.29 6.90 -2.84
CA ALA A 52 15.32 7.60 -3.60
C ALA A 52 14.98 9.09 -3.78
N PHE A 53 13.73 9.38 -4.15
CA PHE A 53 13.25 10.75 -4.36
C PHE A 53 13.17 11.55 -3.04
N LEU A 54 12.56 10.97 -1.99
CA LEU A 54 12.41 11.65 -0.69
C LEU A 54 13.75 11.88 0.00
N SER A 55 14.74 11.02 -0.22
CA SER A 55 16.10 11.20 0.30
C SER A 55 16.78 12.46 -0.22
N CYS A 56 16.46 12.92 -1.44
CA CYS A 56 16.99 14.17 -1.97
C CYS A 56 16.52 15.40 -1.16
N TRP A 57 15.32 15.34 -0.59
CA TRP A 57 14.76 16.41 0.26
C TRP A 57 15.38 16.44 1.67
N MET A 58 16.08 15.38 2.07
CA MET A 58 16.76 15.29 3.38
C MET A 58 18.16 15.91 3.39
N LEU A 59 18.68 16.34 2.23
CA LEU A 59 20.01 16.97 2.17
C LEU A 59 20.00 18.30 2.93
N ARG A 60 20.90 18.43 3.91
CA ARG A 60 20.97 19.58 4.82
C ARG A 60 21.04 20.93 4.10
N GLN A 61 21.73 20.98 2.96
CA GLN A 61 21.87 22.18 2.13
C GLN A 61 20.56 22.67 1.49
N TYR A 62 19.54 21.81 1.38
CA TYR A 62 18.23 22.13 0.80
C TYR A 62 17.14 22.30 1.85
N ARG A 63 17.46 22.29 3.16
CA ARG A 63 16.45 22.24 4.23
C ARG A 63 15.48 23.41 4.22
N VAL A 64 15.94 24.61 3.85
CA VAL A 64 15.08 25.82 3.76
C VAL A 64 14.07 25.64 2.63
N GLN A 65 14.56 25.32 1.42
CA GLN A 65 13.75 25.11 0.23
C GLN A 65 12.81 23.91 0.39
N ALA A 66 13.28 22.84 1.02
CA ALA A 66 12.48 21.66 1.31
C ALA A 66 11.32 22.01 2.24
N ASN A 67 11.55 22.77 3.32
CA ASN A 67 10.46 23.16 4.22
C ASN A 67 9.42 24.09 3.57
N GLU A 68 9.83 24.86 2.57
CA GLU A 68 8.93 25.72 1.79
C GLU A 68 8.11 24.92 0.76
N LEU A 69 8.76 24.02 0.01
CA LEU A 69 8.17 23.38 -1.18
C LEU A 69 7.50 22.03 -0.89
N LEU A 70 8.00 21.27 0.09
CA LEU A 70 7.56 19.91 0.38
C LEU A 70 6.06 19.79 0.73
N PRO A 71 5.45 20.72 1.50
CA PRO A 71 4.00 20.67 1.76
C PRO A 71 3.15 20.78 0.50
N LEU A 72 3.50 21.71 -0.39
CA LEU A 72 2.81 21.91 -1.67
C LEU A 72 3.04 20.71 -2.59
N TRP A 73 4.26 20.19 -2.64
CA TRP A 73 4.58 18.99 -3.40
C TRP A 73 3.73 17.80 -2.95
N PHE A 74 3.69 17.48 -1.65
CA PHE A 74 2.88 16.36 -1.13
C PHE A 74 1.38 16.55 -1.30
N THR A 75 0.89 17.79 -1.35
CA THR A 75 -0.53 18.07 -1.65
C THR A 75 -0.89 17.64 -3.07
N ASN A 76 0.03 17.76 -4.02
CA ASN A 76 -0.17 17.37 -5.41
C ASN A 76 0.18 15.90 -5.69
N TRP A 77 1.31 15.43 -5.15
CA TRP A 77 1.81 14.07 -5.36
C TRP A 77 1.11 13.02 -4.49
N GLY A 78 0.77 13.36 -3.24
CA GLY A 78 0.20 12.43 -2.26
C GLY A 78 -1.02 11.63 -2.73
N PRO A 79 -2.01 12.24 -3.45
CA PRO A 79 -3.12 11.50 -4.03
C PRO A 79 -2.69 10.42 -5.04
N TRP A 80 -1.63 10.66 -5.81
CA TRP A 80 -1.10 9.68 -6.77
C TRP A 80 -0.40 8.54 -6.05
N GLY A 81 0.49 8.84 -5.10
CA GLY A 81 1.17 7.81 -4.31
C GLY A 81 0.18 6.94 -3.53
N THR A 82 -0.86 7.56 -2.97
CA THR A 82 -1.95 6.83 -2.29
C THR A 82 -2.64 5.83 -3.23
N LYS A 83 -2.93 6.20 -4.48
CA LYS A 83 -3.54 5.28 -5.45
C LYS A 83 -2.65 4.07 -5.74
N VAL A 84 -1.34 4.28 -5.88
CA VAL A 84 -0.40 3.19 -6.14
C VAL A 84 -0.36 2.23 -4.95
N VAL A 85 -0.17 2.75 -3.73
CA VAL A 85 -0.10 1.93 -2.50
C VAL A 85 -1.40 1.16 -2.27
N PHE A 86 -2.55 1.84 -2.26
CA PHE A 86 -3.82 1.14 -2.00
C PHE A 86 -4.19 0.20 -3.15
N GLY A 87 -3.86 0.55 -4.40
CA GLY A 87 -4.07 -0.33 -5.55
C GLY A 87 -3.24 -1.61 -5.46
N SER A 88 -1.92 -1.48 -5.26
CA SER A 88 -1.01 -2.63 -5.23
C SER A 88 -1.27 -3.55 -4.04
N PHE A 89 -1.53 -3.00 -2.84
CA PHE A 89 -1.91 -3.80 -1.68
C PHE A 89 -3.27 -4.48 -1.86
N THR A 90 -4.27 -3.80 -2.41
CA THR A 90 -5.58 -4.42 -2.69
C THR A 90 -5.42 -5.59 -3.65
N LEU A 91 -4.61 -5.44 -4.69
CA LEU A 91 -4.32 -6.52 -5.64
C LEU A 91 -3.57 -7.69 -4.96
N SER A 92 -2.56 -7.42 -4.14
CA SER A 92 -1.84 -8.45 -3.38
C SER A 92 -2.77 -9.24 -2.45
N LEU A 93 -3.62 -8.54 -1.69
CA LEU A 93 -4.58 -9.18 -0.78
C LEU A 93 -5.62 -9.99 -1.56
N ALA A 94 -6.22 -9.37 -2.59
CA ALA A 94 -7.28 -10.01 -3.34
C ALA A 94 -6.79 -11.27 -4.07
N SER A 95 -5.63 -11.18 -4.72
CA SER A 95 -5.01 -12.30 -5.44
C SER A 95 -4.46 -13.38 -4.51
N GLY A 96 -3.90 -13.01 -3.35
CA GLY A 96 -3.47 -13.96 -2.34
C GLY A 96 -4.62 -14.80 -1.78
N ILE A 97 -5.74 -14.15 -1.43
CA ILE A 97 -6.98 -14.83 -1.00
C ILE A 97 -7.52 -15.72 -2.11
N ALA A 98 -7.59 -15.22 -3.34
CA ALA A 98 -8.09 -16.00 -4.48
C ALA A 98 -7.25 -17.25 -4.75
N ASN A 99 -5.92 -17.16 -4.68
CA ASN A 99 -5.04 -18.33 -4.78
C ASN A 99 -5.24 -19.32 -3.63
N ALA A 100 -5.41 -18.84 -2.39
CA ALA A 100 -5.67 -19.70 -1.24
C ALA A 100 -6.99 -20.47 -1.39
N VAL A 101 -8.08 -19.77 -1.75
CA VAL A 101 -9.41 -20.37 -1.93
C VAL A 101 -9.43 -21.36 -3.10
N THR A 102 -8.88 -20.99 -4.26
CA THR A 102 -8.83 -21.87 -5.44
C THR A 102 -7.95 -23.11 -5.17
N SER A 103 -6.86 -22.97 -4.43
CA SER A 103 -5.99 -24.10 -4.07
C SER A 103 -6.59 -25.00 -2.99
N TRP A 104 -7.44 -24.45 -2.11
CA TRP A 104 -8.18 -25.20 -1.10
C TRP A 104 -9.33 -26.01 -1.72
N ASN A 105 -10.04 -25.42 -2.70
CA ASN A 105 -11.16 -26.06 -3.39
C ASN A 105 -10.71 -27.03 -4.48
N GLY A 106 -9.57 -26.76 -5.12
CA GLY A 106 -8.87 -27.75 -5.95
C GLY A 106 -8.16 -28.76 -5.05
N THR A 107 -7.75 -29.91 -5.59
CA THR A 107 -6.95 -30.92 -4.86
C THR A 107 -5.50 -30.45 -4.58
N GLY A 108 -5.30 -29.16 -4.31
CA GLY A 108 -4.01 -28.54 -4.08
C GLY A 108 -3.41 -28.97 -2.74
N ALA A 109 -2.08 -28.94 -2.66
CA ALA A 109 -1.39 -29.26 -1.42
C ALA A 109 -1.66 -28.16 -0.36
N GLN A 110 -1.89 -28.57 0.89
CA GLN A 110 -2.12 -27.64 2.01
C GLN A 110 -0.99 -26.61 2.15
N THR A 111 0.25 -27.01 1.84
CA THR A 111 1.42 -26.14 1.81
C THR A 111 1.24 -24.92 0.88
N VAL A 112 0.57 -25.08 -0.26
CA VAL A 112 0.31 -23.99 -1.21
C VAL A 112 -0.63 -22.96 -0.58
N VAL A 113 -1.71 -23.43 0.04
CA VAL A 113 -2.66 -22.56 0.75
C VAL A 113 -1.96 -21.80 1.87
N LEU A 114 -1.10 -22.49 2.64
CA LEU A 114 -0.35 -21.89 3.74
C LEU A 114 0.54 -20.74 3.25
N PHE A 115 1.29 -20.91 2.16
CA PHE A 115 2.15 -19.84 1.63
C PHE A 115 1.36 -18.63 1.13
N TYR A 116 0.25 -18.85 0.41
CA TYR A 116 -0.60 -17.74 -0.04
C TYR A 116 -1.26 -17.00 1.12
N MET A 117 -1.72 -17.72 2.15
CA MET A 117 -2.26 -17.10 3.36
C MET A 117 -1.19 -16.35 4.13
N ALA A 118 0.01 -16.91 4.29
CA ALA A 118 1.12 -16.24 4.96
C ALA A 118 1.50 -14.92 4.26
N GLY A 119 1.63 -14.92 2.93
CA GLY A 119 1.89 -13.70 2.15
C GLY A 119 0.76 -12.67 2.26
N THR A 120 -0.49 -13.13 2.21
CA THR A 120 -1.67 -12.26 2.38
C THR A 120 -1.68 -11.59 3.76
N LEU A 121 -1.46 -12.38 4.82
CA LEU A 121 -1.42 -11.87 6.19
C LEU A 121 -0.24 -10.93 6.41
N PHE A 122 0.92 -11.20 5.80
CA PHE A 122 2.06 -10.30 5.86
C PHE A 122 1.74 -8.96 5.19
N ALA A 123 1.14 -8.97 3.99
CA ALA A 123 0.71 -7.74 3.31
C ALA A 123 -0.35 -6.97 4.12
N ALA A 124 -1.33 -7.67 4.69
CA ALA A 124 -2.35 -7.07 5.53
C ALA A 124 -1.75 -6.45 6.80
N GLY A 125 -0.90 -7.20 7.49
CA GLY A 125 -0.20 -6.77 8.68
C GLY A 125 0.67 -5.54 8.41
N HIS A 126 1.39 -5.53 7.27
CA HIS A 126 2.19 -4.38 6.89
C HIS A 126 1.32 -3.11 6.74
N LEU A 127 0.21 -3.19 6.00
CA LEU A 127 -0.69 -2.05 5.81
C LEU A 127 -1.36 -1.61 7.11
N LEU A 128 -1.81 -2.55 7.95
CA LEU A 128 -2.56 -2.25 9.17
C LEU A 128 -1.67 -1.71 10.29
N ILE A 129 -0.44 -2.22 10.43
CA ILE A 129 0.48 -1.84 11.50
C ILE A 129 1.25 -0.57 11.12
N PHE A 130 1.79 -0.49 9.90
CA PHE A 130 2.64 0.64 9.49
C PHE A 130 1.88 1.74 8.74
N GLY A 131 0.76 1.41 8.09
CA GLY A 131 -0.05 2.38 7.35
C GLY A 131 -0.50 3.59 8.17
N PRO A 132 -1.05 3.44 9.39
CA PRO A 132 -1.44 4.58 10.22
C PRO A 132 -0.26 5.50 10.56
N LYS A 133 0.91 4.94 10.87
CA LYS A 133 2.12 5.72 11.15
C LYS A 133 2.54 6.52 9.90
N ALA A 134 2.60 5.87 8.75
CA ALA A 134 2.97 6.51 7.48
C ALA A 134 2.00 7.65 7.13
N LEU A 135 0.69 7.42 7.20
CA LEU A 135 -0.33 8.45 6.95
C LEU A 135 -0.21 9.63 7.93
N GLY A 136 0.13 9.37 9.18
CA GLY A 136 0.38 10.39 10.19
C GLY A 136 1.57 11.29 9.84
N LEU A 137 2.69 10.71 9.39
CA LEU A 137 3.87 11.45 8.94
C LEU A 137 3.56 12.29 7.70
N LEU A 138 2.88 11.71 6.70
CA LEU A 138 2.46 12.42 5.49
C LEU A 138 1.51 13.59 5.81
N ALA A 139 0.61 13.43 6.78
CA ALA A 139 -0.28 14.50 7.20
C ALA A 139 0.46 15.65 7.91
N ARG A 140 1.53 15.36 8.65
CA ARG A 140 2.40 16.39 9.26
C ARG A 140 3.18 17.17 8.19
N ILE A 141 3.75 16.46 7.22
CA ILE A 141 4.45 17.09 6.08
C ILE A 141 3.50 18.03 5.31
N ARG A 142 2.27 17.58 5.02
CA ARG A 142 1.29 18.41 4.29
C ARG A 142 0.84 19.66 5.06
N ARG A 143 0.77 19.59 6.39
CA ARG A 143 0.32 20.71 7.22
C ARG A 143 1.45 21.71 7.53
N ASN A 144 2.71 21.31 7.38
CA ASN A 144 3.87 22.09 7.78
C ASN A 144 3.70 22.68 9.18
N ASP A 145 3.33 21.83 10.14
CA ASP A 145 2.95 22.26 11.49
C ASP A 145 4.06 23.13 12.12
N ALA A 146 3.70 24.25 12.75
CA ALA A 146 4.64 25.24 13.29
C ALA A 146 5.67 24.68 14.29
N ASN A 147 5.37 23.52 14.90
CA ASN A 147 6.20 22.85 15.90
C ASN A 147 7.07 21.71 15.31
N ALA A 148 6.93 21.38 14.03
CA ALA A 148 7.71 20.34 13.36
C ALA A 148 7.80 20.65 11.86
N SER A 149 8.97 21.13 11.43
CA SER A 149 9.23 21.40 10.02
C SER A 149 9.04 20.15 9.17
N SER A 150 8.61 20.32 7.93
CA SER A 150 8.32 19.20 7.02
C SER A 150 9.49 18.23 6.86
N THR A 151 10.73 18.73 6.84
CA THR A 151 11.94 17.90 6.81
C THR A 151 12.13 17.04 8.07
N ALA A 152 11.69 17.51 9.25
CA ALA A 152 11.81 16.72 10.48
C ALA A 152 10.88 15.48 10.47
N SER A 153 9.78 15.54 9.72
CA SER A 153 8.89 14.38 9.55
C SER A 153 9.41 13.35 8.55
N LEU A 154 10.40 13.69 7.73
CA LEU A 154 11.11 12.74 6.84
C LEU A 154 12.25 12.00 7.55
N GLU A 155 12.76 12.53 8.68
CA GLU A 155 13.89 11.98 9.44
C GLU A 155 13.48 10.93 10.51
N LEU A 156 12.18 10.62 10.65
CA LEU A 156 11.54 9.81 11.73
C LEU A 156 10.97 8.46 11.26
#